data_AF-A0A9W8AQD7-F1
#
_entry.id   AF-A0A9W8AQD7-F1
#
_cell.length_a   1.000
_cell.length_b   1.000
_cell.length_c   1.000
_cell.angle_alpha   90.00
_cell.angle_beta   90.00
_cell.angle_gamma   90.00
#
_symmetry.space_group_name_H-M   'P 1'
#
loop_
_entity.id
_entity.type
_entity.pdbx_description
1 polymer ?
#
loop_
_entity_poly.entity_id
_entity_poly.type
_entity_poly.pdbx_seq_one_letter_code
_entity_poly.pdbx_strand_id
1 'polypeptide(L)'
;LWQLYRRVSYGAEVQKQQKLKQDIVALKTELRQTTAQDEFAKWAKLKRRLDKNIAAYDAHTSQVAFAKSAFELKATLGLRIGLYGLRTFLVLWYRAAPVFYLPDHWFDPVTGWLAYPLAPVGSVSVPVWMFVCHRVCRQTIQVAQKSVRRVVQVRE
;
A
#
# COMPACT_ATOMS: atom_id res chain seq x y z
N LEU A 1 3.71 -8.54 -3.90
CA LEU A 1 4.09 -9.00 -2.54
C LEU A 1 2.96 -9.76 -1.84
N TRP A 2 1.82 -9.14 -1.55
CA TRP A 2 0.69 -9.83 -0.88
C TRP A 2 0.16 -11.07 -1.62
N GLN A 3 0.04 -11.04 -2.95
CA GLN A 3 -0.43 -12.21 -3.72
C GLN A 3 0.54 -13.40 -3.68
N LEU A 4 1.85 -13.13 -3.63
CA LEU A 4 2.88 -14.16 -3.49
C LEU A 4 2.88 -14.72 -2.07
N TYR A 5 2.79 -13.87 -1.05
CA TYR A 5 2.63 -14.26 0.34
C TYR A 5 1.38 -15.15 0.54
N ARG A 6 0.26 -14.78 -0.09
CA ARG A 6 -0.97 -15.57 -0.04
C ARG A 6 -0.83 -16.93 -0.74
N ARG A 7 -0.13 -16.99 -1.87
CA ARG A 7 0.08 -18.26 -2.60
C ARG A 7 0.98 -19.23 -1.83
N VAL A 8 2.01 -18.73 -1.17
CA VAL A 8 2.97 -19.56 -0.43
C VAL A 8 2.41 -20.02 0.91
N SER A 9 1.73 -19.13 1.65
CA SER A 9 1.35 -19.41 3.04
C SER A 9 -0.12 -19.84 3.26
N TYR A 10 -1.01 -19.60 2.29
CA TYR A 10 -2.48 -19.78 2.48
C TYR A 10 -3.14 -20.74 1.48
N GLY A 11 -2.40 -21.69 0.87
CA GLY A 11 -2.97 -22.63 -0.09
C GLY A 11 -4.22 -23.39 0.42
N ALA A 12 -4.18 -23.88 1.66
CA ALA A 12 -5.30 -24.58 2.30
C ALA A 12 -6.50 -23.68 2.61
N GLU A 13 -6.27 -22.45 3.07
CA GLU A 13 -7.33 -21.47 3.36
C GLU A 13 -8.00 -20.96 2.07
N VAL A 14 -7.24 -20.83 0.97
CA VAL A 14 -7.78 -20.49 -0.35
C VAL A 14 -8.69 -21.60 -0.88
N GLN A 15 -8.28 -22.87 -0.73
CA GLN A 15 -9.11 -24.04 -1.06
C GLN A 15 -10.41 -24.04 -0.24
N LYS A 16 -10.32 -23.78 1.06
CA LYS A 16 -11.48 -23.68 1.96
C LYS A 16 -12.43 -22.55 1.55
N GLN A 17 -11.91 -21.37 1.19
CA GLN A 17 -12.71 -20.26 0.68
C GLN A 17 -13.41 -20.60 -0.65
N GLN A 18 -12.73 -21.30 -1.55
CA GLN A 18 -13.31 -21.74 -2.82
C GLN A 18 -14.44 -22.75 -2.59
N LYS A 19 -14.24 -23.71 -1.69
CA LYS A 19 -15.26 -24.68 -1.29
C LYS A 19 -16.50 -24.02 -0.69
N LEU A 20 -16.31 -23.09 0.27
CA LEU A 20 -17.40 -22.29 0.84
C LEU A 20 -18.18 -21.51 -0.22
N LYS A 21 -17.50 -20.92 -1.21
CA LYS A 21 -18.18 -20.24 -2.34
C LYS A 21 -19.01 -21.20 -3.18
N GLN A 22 -18.45 -22.36 -3.52
CA GLN A 22 -19.16 -23.39 -4.28
C GLN A 22 -20.40 -23.86 -3.53
N ASP A 23 -20.26 -24.14 -2.22
CA ASP A 23 -21.37 -24.57 -1.36
C ASP A 23 -22.46 -23.48 -1.25
N ILE A 24 -22.09 -22.20 -1.14
CA ILE A 24 -23.05 -21.08 -1.13
C ILE A 24 -23.82 -21.00 -2.46
N VAL A 25 -23.13 -21.14 -3.60
CA VAL A 25 -23.77 -21.08 -4.92
C VAL A 25 -24.69 -22.28 -5.15
N ALA A 26 -24.26 -23.48 -4.73
CA ALA A 26 -25.06 -24.69 -4.79
C ALA A 26 -26.34 -24.55 -3.94
N LEU A 27 -26.21 -24.15 -2.67
CA LEU A 27 -27.34 -23.93 -1.76
C LEU A 27 -28.29 -22.82 -2.23
N LYS A 28 -27.78 -21.75 -2.85
CA LYS A 28 -28.62 -20.71 -3.46
C LYS A 28 -29.44 -21.24 -4.63
N THR A 29 -28.86 -22.12 -5.43
CA THR A 29 -29.55 -22.76 -6.55
C THR A 29 -30.63 -23.70 -6.04
N GLU A 30 -30.31 -24.54 -5.05
CA GLU A 30 -31.26 -25.46 -4.42
C GLU A 30 -32.42 -24.72 -3.75
N LEU A 31 -32.14 -23.62 -3.02
CA LEU A 31 -33.16 -22.77 -2.41
C LEU A 31 -34.09 -22.11 -3.44
N ARG A 32 -33.58 -21.77 -4.63
CA ARG A 32 -34.41 -21.23 -5.73
C ARG A 32 -35.31 -22.28 -6.36
N GLN A 33 -34.91 -23.55 -6.32
CA GLN A 33 -35.69 -24.67 -6.83
C GLN A 33 -36.75 -25.14 -5.83
N THR A 34 -36.63 -24.80 -4.54
CA THR A 34 -37.61 -25.16 -3.51
C THR A 34 -38.74 -24.14 -3.42
N THR A 35 -39.98 -24.56 -3.63
CA THR A 35 -41.16 -23.71 -3.40
C THR A 35 -41.40 -23.53 -1.90
N ALA A 36 -41.36 -22.28 -1.42
CA ALA A 36 -41.39 -21.97 0.01
C ALA A 36 -42.74 -22.28 0.71
N GLN A 37 -43.83 -22.42 -0.05
CA GLN A 37 -45.17 -22.70 0.49
C GLN A 37 -45.39 -24.19 0.81
N ASP A 38 -45.08 -25.09 -0.12
CA ASP A 38 -45.34 -26.53 0.06
C ASP A 38 -44.24 -27.24 0.87
N GLU A 39 -42.99 -26.78 0.75
CA GLU A 39 -41.83 -27.40 1.37
C GLU A 39 -41.17 -26.52 2.45
N PHE A 40 -41.96 -25.75 3.22
CA PHE A 40 -41.46 -24.77 4.19
C PHE A 40 -40.40 -25.35 5.15
N ALA A 41 -40.59 -26.59 5.63
CA ALA A 41 -39.65 -27.24 6.53
C ALA A 41 -38.26 -27.50 5.88
N LYS A 42 -38.23 -27.86 4.59
CA LYS A 42 -36.99 -28.03 3.83
C LYS A 42 -36.38 -26.67 3.51
N TRP A 43 -37.19 -25.72 3.03
CA TRP A 43 -36.77 -24.36 2.74
C TRP A 43 -36.12 -23.69 3.95
N ALA A 44 -36.73 -23.79 5.15
CA ALA A 44 -36.19 -23.22 6.38
C ALA A 44 -34.85 -23.84 6.79
N LYS A 45 -34.68 -25.16 6.62
CA LYS A 45 -33.39 -25.84 6.89
C LYS A 45 -32.30 -25.40 5.90
N LEU A 46 -32.64 -25.32 4.61
CA LEU A 46 -31.74 -24.86 3.54
C LEU A 46 -31.29 -23.41 3.76
N LYS A 47 -32.25 -22.52 4.08
CA LYS A 47 -32.00 -21.12 4.37
C LYS A 47 -31.05 -20.94 5.55
N ARG A 48 -31.25 -21.65 6.67
CA ARG A 48 -30.34 -21.62 7.82
C ARG A 48 -28.93 -22.11 7.48
N ARG A 49 -28.80 -23.14 6.65
CA ARG A 49 -27.49 -23.62 6.17
C ARG A 49 -26.79 -22.58 5.29
N LEU A 50 -27.54 -21.94 4.38
CA LEU A 50 -27.02 -20.85 3.55
C LEU A 50 -26.53 -19.68 4.40
N ASP A 51 -27.36 -19.22 5.35
CA ASP A 51 -27.01 -18.09 6.21
C ASP A 51 -25.78 -18.41 7.09
N LYS A 52 -25.64 -19.66 7.57
CA LYS A 52 -24.43 -20.14 8.27
C LYS A 52 -23.18 -20.09 7.40
N ASN A 53 -23.27 -20.53 6.14
CA ASN A 53 -22.13 -20.53 5.21
C ASN A 53 -21.74 -19.11 4.78
N ILE A 54 -22.72 -18.22 4.60
CA ILE A 54 -22.46 -16.79 4.34
C ILE A 54 -21.72 -16.17 5.53
N ALA A 55 -22.20 -16.37 6.76
CA ALA A 55 -21.55 -15.86 7.96
C ALA A 55 -20.11 -16.36 8.10
N ALA A 56 -19.86 -17.64 7.81
CA ALA A 56 -18.51 -18.20 7.80
C ALA A 56 -17.61 -17.58 6.72
N TYR A 57 -18.15 -17.31 5.53
CA TYR A 57 -17.42 -16.66 4.44
C TYR A 57 -17.05 -15.20 4.76
N ASP A 58 -17.97 -14.43 5.36
CA ASP A 58 -17.72 -13.04 5.75
C ASP A 58 -16.72 -12.94 6.91
N ALA A 59 -16.81 -13.84 7.90
CA ALA A 59 -15.82 -13.96 8.96
C ALA A 59 -14.42 -14.26 8.40
N HIS A 60 -14.30 -15.23 7.49
CA HIS A 60 -13.02 -15.53 6.83
C HIS A 60 -12.51 -14.37 5.97
N THR A 61 -13.39 -13.67 5.25
CA THR A 61 -13.02 -12.51 4.42
C THR A 61 -12.48 -11.37 5.27
N SER A 62 -13.15 -11.06 6.39
CA SER A 62 -12.71 -10.01 7.30
C SER A 62 -11.33 -10.32 7.90
N GLN A 63 -11.09 -11.54 8.36
CA GLN A 63 -9.77 -11.98 8.86
C GLN A 63 -8.65 -11.81 7.82
N VAL A 64 -8.91 -12.18 6.56
CA VAL A 64 -7.94 -12.00 5.47
C VAL A 64 -7.71 -10.52 5.17
N ALA A 65 -8.75 -9.68 5.24
CA ALA A 65 -8.61 -8.24 5.09
C ALA A 65 -7.75 -7.63 6.21
N PHE A 66 -7.96 -8.03 7.47
CA PHE A 66 -7.13 -7.59 8.60
C PHE A 66 -5.67 -8.02 8.43
N ALA A 67 -5.43 -9.28 8.07
CA ALA A 67 -4.08 -9.80 7.83
C ALA A 67 -3.38 -9.05 6.69
N LYS A 68 -4.12 -8.71 5.62
CA LYS A 68 -3.62 -7.90 4.50
C LYS A 68 -3.20 -6.53 4.98
N SER A 69 -4.08 -5.80 5.67
CA SER A 69 -3.79 -4.46 6.17
C SER A 69 -2.60 -4.47 7.14
N ALA A 70 -2.52 -5.45 8.03
CA ALA A 70 -1.39 -5.59 8.95
C ALA A 70 -0.07 -5.85 8.20
N PHE A 71 -0.08 -6.68 7.17
CA PHE A 71 1.09 -6.92 6.32
C PHE A 71 1.49 -5.65 5.55
N GLU A 72 0.53 -4.95 4.93
CA GLU A 72 0.79 -3.71 4.20
C GLU A 72 1.39 -2.64 5.10
N LEU A 73 0.88 -2.50 6.33
CA LEU A 73 1.45 -1.62 7.34
C LEU A 73 2.89 -1.99 7.68
N LYS A 74 3.15 -3.26 8.00
CA LYS A 74 4.51 -3.75 8.35
C LYS A 74 5.48 -3.58 7.19
N ALA A 75 5.09 -3.94 5.97
CA ALA A 75 5.92 -3.83 4.78
C ALA A 75 6.22 -2.36 4.45
N THR A 76 5.20 -1.50 4.51
CA THR A 76 5.36 -0.06 4.27
C THR A 76 6.26 0.57 5.33
N LEU A 77 6.06 0.21 6.60
CA LEU A 77 6.89 0.70 7.70
C LEU A 77 8.35 0.22 7.54
N GLY A 78 8.56 -1.06 7.27
CA GLY A 78 9.90 -1.63 7.06
C GLY A 78 10.63 -0.96 5.90
N LEU A 79 9.96 -0.77 4.76
CA LEU A 79 10.53 -0.05 3.61
C LEU A 79 10.85 1.41 3.94
N ARG A 80 9.97 2.10 4.68
CA ARG A 80 10.23 3.47 5.12
C ARG A 80 11.42 3.55 6.06
N ILE A 81 11.50 2.68 7.06
CA ILE A 81 12.62 2.63 7.99
C ILE A 81 13.92 2.33 7.24
N GLY A 82 13.92 1.36 6.32
CA GLY A 82 15.09 1.05 5.51
C GLY A 82 15.54 2.24 4.65
N LEU A 83 14.60 2.92 3.97
CA LEU A 83 14.92 4.06 3.11
C LEU A 83 15.41 5.27 3.92
N TYR A 84 14.75 5.59 5.03
CA TYR A 84 15.20 6.67 5.92
C TYR A 84 16.51 6.33 6.62
N GLY A 85 16.71 5.08 7.02
CA GLY A 85 17.96 4.59 7.60
C GLY A 85 19.11 4.71 6.61
N LEU A 86 18.93 4.26 5.37
CA LEU A 86 19.90 4.42 4.29
C LEU A 86 20.21 5.90 4.02
N ARG A 87 19.18 6.76 3.98
CA ARG A 87 19.35 8.21 3.83
C ARG A 87 20.22 8.79 4.96
N THR A 88 19.90 8.48 6.21
CA THR A 88 20.66 8.95 7.38
C THR A 88 22.10 8.43 7.34
N PHE A 89 22.28 7.16 6.99
CA PHE A 89 23.59 6.56 6.81
C PHE A 89 24.44 7.31 5.76
N LEU A 90 23.87 7.62 4.60
CA LEU A 90 24.55 8.39 3.55
C LEU A 90 24.91 9.81 4.00
N VAL A 91 24.02 10.52 4.71
CA VAL A 91 24.32 11.84 5.27
C VAL A 91 25.48 11.77 6.25
N LEU A 92 25.49 10.76 7.13
CA LEU A 92 26.54 10.58 8.12
C LEU A 92 27.88 10.21 7.48
N TRP A 93 27.86 9.39 6.42
CA TRP A 93 29.06 8.96 5.71
C TRP A 93 29.69 10.11 4.92
N TYR A 94 28.89 10.86 4.16
CA TYR A 94 29.35 11.97 3.33
C TYR A 94 29.26 13.33 4.03
N ARG A 95 29.34 13.35 5.36
CA ARG A 95 29.10 14.56 6.16
C ARG A 95 30.01 15.74 5.75
N ALA A 96 31.27 15.48 5.41
CA ALA A 96 32.28 16.52 5.12
C ALA A 96 32.54 16.71 3.62
N ALA A 97 31.81 16.00 2.75
CA ALA A 97 32.02 16.07 1.31
C ALA A 97 31.04 17.10 0.68
N PRO A 98 31.54 18.12 -0.03
CA PRO A 98 30.68 19.03 -0.79
C PRO A 98 30.12 18.33 -2.04
N VAL A 99 28.84 18.55 -2.36
CA VAL A 99 28.23 17.99 -3.58
C VAL A 99 28.68 18.74 -4.82
N PHE A 100 28.70 20.06 -4.74
CA PHE A 100 29.09 20.97 -5.81
C PHE A 100 29.57 22.29 -5.22
N TYR A 101 30.58 22.89 -5.83
CA TYR A 101 31.09 24.22 -5.50
C TYR A 101 30.39 25.27 -6.35
N LEU A 102 29.85 26.31 -5.72
CA LEU A 102 29.19 27.39 -6.44
C LEU A 102 30.24 28.41 -6.89
N PRO A 103 30.10 28.97 -8.10
CA PRO A 103 30.84 30.18 -8.47
C PRO A 103 30.57 31.27 -7.45
N ASP A 104 31.59 32.07 -7.15
CA ASP A 104 31.46 33.19 -6.22
C ASP A 104 30.28 34.10 -6.66
N HIS A 105 29.67 34.83 -5.71
CA HIS A 105 28.70 35.91 -5.93
C HIS A 105 27.37 35.61 -6.67
N TRP A 106 27.13 34.40 -7.17
CA TRP A 106 25.84 34.06 -7.82
C TRP A 106 24.65 33.95 -6.86
N PHE A 107 24.89 33.48 -5.63
CA PHE A 107 23.85 33.12 -4.66
C PHE A 107 24.00 33.84 -3.32
N ASP A 108 24.69 34.99 -3.28
CA ASP A 108 24.83 35.78 -2.06
C ASP A 108 23.48 36.49 -1.76
N PRO A 109 22.91 36.43 -0.53
CA PRO A 109 23.45 35.95 0.76
C PRO A 109 23.06 34.51 1.17
N VAL A 110 22.39 33.74 0.30
CA VAL A 110 21.87 32.40 0.65
C VAL A 110 22.93 31.29 0.59
N THR A 111 24.09 31.56 -0.01
CA THR A 111 25.28 30.67 -0.05
C THR A 111 25.63 30.06 1.30
N GLY A 112 25.59 30.85 2.38
CA GLY A 112 25.86 30.37 3.74
C GLY A 112 24.82 29.36 4.24
N TRP A 113 23.55 29.51 3.87
CA TRP A 113 22.48 28.58 4.24
C TRP A 113 22.52 27.29 3.43
N LEU A 114 23.00 27.34 2.18
CA LEU A 114 23.18 26.15 1.34
C LEU A 114 24.35 25.26 1.84
N ALA A 115 25.36 25.86 2.47
CA ALA A 115 26.52 25.15 3.03
C ALA A 115 26.25 24.53 4.42
N TYR A 116 25.34 25.11 5.20
CA TYR A 116 24.94 24.58 6.50
C TYR A 116 24.29 23.18 6.34
N PRO A 117 24.54 22.19 7.23
CA PRO A 117 25.27 22.24 8.51
C PRO A 117 26.74 21.75 8.51
N LEU A 118 27.26 21.14 7.44
CA LEU A 118 28.53 20.39 7.50
C LEU A 118 29.47 20.61 6.28
N ALA A 119 29.10 21.42 5.30
CA ALA A 119 29.91 21.63 4.10
C ALA A 119 30.70 22.96 4.17
N PRO A 120 31.86 23.07 3.50
CA PRO A 120 32.61 24.33 3.44
C PRO A 120 31.81 25.44 2.75
N VAL A 121 32.01 26.68 3.20
CA VAL A 121 31.34 27.88 2.65
C VAL A 121 31.60 27.97 1.15
N GLY A 122 30.55 28.27 0.37
CA GLY A 122 30.63 28.27 -1.10
C GLY A 122 30.30 26.92 -1.75
N SER A 123 29.79 25.94 -1.00
CA SER A 123 29.35 24.65 -1.54
C SER A 123 27.94 24.25 -1.08
N VAL A 124 27.30 23.32 -1.81
CA VAL A 124 26.01 22.75 -1.39
C VAL A 124 26.23 21.54 -0.49
N SER A 125 25.59 21.55 0.68
CA SER A 125 25.63 20.40 1.59
C SER A 125 24.79 19.22 1.07
N VAL A 126 25.29 18.00 1.30
CA VAL A 126 24.61 16.74 1.00
C VAL A 126 23.16 16.67 1.52
N PRO A 127 22.83 17.07 2.77
CA PRO A 127 21.44 17.04 3.25
C PRO A 127 20.54 18.05 2.53
N VAL A 128 21.04 19.25 2.19
CA VAL A 128 20.30 20.26 1.43
C VAL A 128 20.01 19.74 0.02
N TRP A 129 21.01 19.17 -0.65
CA TRP A 129 20.83 18.57 -1.98
C TRP A 129 19.81 17.44 -1.98
N MET A 130 19.89 16.50 -1.03
CA MET A 130 18.91 15.43 -0.88
C MET A 130 17.49 15.94 -0.61
N PHE A 131 17.36 17.03 0.15
CA PHE A 131 16.06 17.65 0.40
C PHE A 131 15.46 18.24 -0.88
N VAL A 132 16.27 18.92 -1.70
CA VAL A 132 15.84 19.46 -3.00
C VAL A 132 15.40 18.33 -3.93
N CYS A 133 16.21 17.28 -4.09
CA CYS A 133 15.83 16.12 -4.91
C CYS A 133 14.53 15.47 -4.42
N HIS A 134 14.36 15.32 -3.11
CA HIS A 134 13.13 14.77 -2.53
C HIS A 134 11.91 15.66 -2.81
N ARG A 135 12.04 16.99 -2.69
CA ARG A 135 10.98 17.95 -3.02
C ARG A 135 10.59 17.88 -4.49
N VAL A 136 11.57 17.86 -5.38
CA VAL A 136 11.34 17.77 -6.84
C VAL A 136 10.63 16.46 -7.18
N CYS A 137 11.14 15.30 -6.74
CA CYS A 137 10.50 14.01 -6.97
C CYS A 137 9.08 13.95 -6.41
N ARG A 138 8.83 14.51 -5.23
CA ARG A 138 7.49 14.55 -4.65
C ARG A 138 6.56 15.43 -5.48
N GLN A 139 7.03 16.58 -5.95
CA GLN A 139 6.24 17.50 -6.76
C GLN A 139 5.89 16.87 -8.11
N THR A 140 6.84 16.22 -8.79
CA THR A 140 6.59 15.56 -10.08
C THR A 140 5.58 14.43 -9.94
N ILE A 141 5.67 13.61 -8.90
CA ILE A 141 4.68 12.56 -8.61
C ILE A 141 3.28 13.17 -8.37
N GLN A 142 3.19 14.25 -7.59
CA GLN A 142 1.90 14.90 -7.33
C GLN A 142 1.28 15.49 -8.60
N VAL A 143 2.08 16.12 -9.45
CA VAL A 143 1.62 16.66 -10.73
C VAL A 143 1.15 15.52 -11.64
N ALA A 144 1.93 14.44 -11.77
CA ALA A 144 1.55 13.28 -12.55
C ALA A 144 0.23 12.65 -12.08
N GLN A 145 0.04 12.48 -10.76
CA GLN A 145 -1.20 11.96 -10.19
C GLN A 145 -2.41 12.86 -10.48
N LYS A 146 -2.24 14.18 -10.38
CA LYS A 146 -3.29 15.15 -10.71
C LYS A 146 -3.65 15.08 -12.20
N SER A 147 -2.66 14.97 -13.09
CA SER A 147 -2.89 14.83 -14.52
C SER A 147 -3.65 13.54 -14.85
N VAL A 148 -3.28 12.41 -14.26
CA VAL A 148 -3.99 11.13 -14.44
C VAL A 148 -5.44 11.22 -13.97
N ARG A 149 -5.68 11.78 -12.78
CA ARG A 149 -7.06 11.97 -12.28
C ARG A 149 -7.90 12.85 -13.19
N ARG A 150 -7.32 13.93 -13.72
CA ARG A 150 -7.99 14.83 -14.66
C ARG A 150 -8.37 14.10 -15.96
N VAL A 151 -7.49 13.27 -16.49
CA VAL A 151 -7.76 12.47 -17.70
C VAL A 151 -8.88 11.44 -17.47
N VAL A 152 -8.90 10.79 -16.30
CA VAL A 152 -9.98 9.85 -15.95
C VAL A 152 -11.32 10.58 -15.83
N GLN A 153 -11.36 11.73 -15.16
CA GLN A 153 -12.59 12.51 -14.97
C GLN A 153 -13.15 13.13 -16.26
N VAL A 154 -12.31 13.44 -17.26
CA VAL A 154 -12.76 13.91 -18.59
C VAL A 154 -13.35 12.77 -19.42
N ARG A 155 -13.06 11.51 -19.06
CA ARG A 155 -13.48 10.32 -19.80
C ARG A 155 -14.78 9.71 -19.29
N GLU A 156 -15.22 10.10 -18.09
CA GLU A 156 -16.54 9.78 -17.50
C GLU A 156 -17.57 10.84 -17.88
#